data_AF-A0A2U2N8Z1-F1
#
_entry.id   AF-A0A2U2N8Z1-F1
#
_cell.length_a   1.000
_cell.length_b   1.000
_cell.length_c   1.000
_cell.angle_alpha   90.00
_cell.angle_beta   90.00
_cell.angle_gamma   90.00
#
_symmetry.space_group_name_H-M   'P 1'
#
loop_
_entity.id
_entity.type
_entity.pdbx_description
1 polymer ?
#
loop_
_entity_poly.entity_id
_entity_poly.type
_entity_poly.pdbx_seq_one_letter_code
_entity_poly.pdbx_strand_id
1 'polypeptide(L)'
;MILFDYYSIDGHDAPLLISVPHAGLVFPGRDDLRESVHRIADLYVDRVGQLISDSCNATLIRSNMSRLWCDIERYPDEREEMNKVGMGVIYDVDADMNPLYEHPISGNERRFRLQSLYWPYHDELVRQSQYMLNRYGYGLLLDLHSYSKTALPYELHKEDARPGICIGHNGDRYGEHVAEIFRKVLESAGYEVGFNQTFKGAVRPNGIDSPHLACVMIEIRKDQYLDDGKLDEEKTDRLTGILAQGIRASIK
;
A
#
# COMPACT_ATOMS: atom_id res chain seq x y z
N MET A 1 -2.05 -21.72 -6.21
CA MET A 1 -2.43 -20.68 -5.23
C MET A 1 -2.38 -19.35 -5.96
N ILE A 2 -3.47 -18.59 -5.95
CA ILE A 2 -3.52 -17.25 -6.56
C ILE A 2 -2.79 -16.31 -5.59
N LEU A 3 -1.66 -15.75 -6.00
CA LEU A 3 -0.77 -14.99 -5.11
C LEU A 3 -1.19 -13.53 -4.96
N PHE A 4 -1.89 -12.99 -5.94
CA PHE A 4 -2.51 -11.67 -5.91
C PHE A 4 -3.76 -11.71 -6.77
N ASP A 5 -4.77 -10.93 -6.37
CA ASP A 5 -5.96 -10.75 -7.17
C ASP A 5 -5.80 -9.50 -8.02
N TYR A 6 -6.21 -9.62 -9.27
CA TYR A 6 -6.30 -8.51 -10.21
C TYR A 6 -7.77 -8.30 -10.53
N TYR A 7 -8.35 -7.22 -10.01
CA TYR A 7 -9.69 -6.79 -10.34
C TYR A 7 -9.62 -5.77 -11.47
N SER A 8 -9.45 -6.28 -12.68
CA SER A 8 -9.91 -5.59 -13.89
C SER A 8 -11.24 -6.18 -14.27
N ILE A 9 -12.31 -5.55 -13.82
CA ILE A 9 -13.59 -5.74 -14.50
C ILE A 9 -13.46 -5.05 -15.86
N ASP A 10 -13.64 -5.79 -16.94
CA ASP A 10 -13.88 -5.21 -18.27
C ASP A 10 -14.96 -4.11 -18.11
N GLY A 11 -14.57 -2.83 -18.26
CA GLY A 11 -15.48 -1.68 -18.07
C GLY A 11 -15.02 -0.61 -17.07
N HIS A 12 -13.92 -0.80 -16.35
CA HIS A 12 -13.28 0.32 -15.63
C HIS A 12 -12.66 1.31 -16.63
N ASP A 13 -13.09 2.58 -16.57
CA ASP A 13 -12.78 3.64 -17.56
C ASP A 13 -12.21 4.91 -16.90
N ALA A 14 -11.52 4.76 -15.76
CA ALA A 14 -10.87 5.86 -15.06
C ALA A 14 -9.34 5.81 -15.20
N PRO A 15 -8.64 6.96 -15.28
CA PRO A 15 -7.18 7.06 -15.17
C PRO A 15 -6.73 6.89 -13.70
N LEU A 16 -7.21 5.85 -13.02
CA LEU A 16 -6.93 5.53 -11.63
C LEU A 16 -6.60 4.04 -11.46
N LEU A 17 -5.46 3.78 -10.82
CA LEU A 17 -5.05 2.49 -10.30
C LEU A 17 -4.95 2.55 -8.78
N ILE A 18 -5.56 1.58 -8.10
CA ILE A 18 -5.43 1.39 -6.65
C ILE A 18 -4.55 0.17 -6.41
N SER A 19 -3.48 0.33 -5.62
CA SER A 19 -2.59 -0.74 -5.15
C SER A 19 -2.87 -1.01 -3.67
N VAL A 20 -3.07 -2.27 -3.30
CA VAL A 20 -3.21 -2.73 -1.90
C VAL A 20 -2.22 -3.87 -1.66
N PRO A 21 -0.95 -3.54 -1.34
CA PRO A 21 0.11 -4.53 -1.33
C PRO A 21 0.16 -5.37 -0.04
N HIS A 22 -0.41 -4.90 1.07
CA HIS A 22 -0.14 -5.44 2.41
C HIS A 22 -1.34 -5.99 3.18
N ALA A 23 -2.52 -6.09 2.54
CA ALA A 23 -3.71 -6.67 3.16
C ALA A 23 -3.70 -8.22 3.17
N GLY A 24 -2.77 -8.84 2.44
CA GLY A 24 -2.67 -10.29 2.30
C GLY A 24 -2.32 -11.02 3.61
N LEU A 25 -2.94 -12.18 3.83
CA LEU A 25 -2.78 -12.98 5.05
C LEU A 25 -2.17 -14.37 4.78
N VAL A 26 -1.83 -14.68 3.53
CA VAL A 26 -1.30 -16.00 3.19
C VAL A 26 0.20 -16.06 3.46
N PHE A 27 0.61 -16.96 4.37
CA PHE A 27 1.99 -17.41 4.53
C PHE A 27 2.02 -18.94 4.37
N PRO A 28 2.48 -19.48 3.23
CA PRO A 28 2.38 -20.91 2.93
C PRO A 28 3.18 -21.78 3.90
N GLY A 29 2.53 -22.80 4.45
CA GLY A 29 3.16 -23.81 5.29
C GLY A 29 3.60 -23.35 6.67
N ARG A 30 3.12 -22.17 7.14
CA ARG A 30 3.48 -21.58 8.43
C ARG A 30 2.26 -21.07 9.19
N ASP A 31 1.33 -21.98 9.49
CA ASP A 31 0.13 -21.68 10.28
C ASP A 31 0.47 -21.17 11.70
N ASP A 32 1.67 -21.51 12.20
CA ASP A 32 2.23 -21.02 13.45
C ASP A 32 2.46 -19.50 13.46
N LEU A 33 2.58 -18.86 12.29
CA LEU A 33 2.80 -17.41 12.15
C LEU A 33 1.50 -16.60 12.04
N ARG A 34 0.33 -17.21 12.21
CA ARG A 34 -0.96 -16.54 11.98
C ARG A 34 -1.08 -15.22 12.75
N GLU A 35 -0.69 -15.18 14.01
CA GLU A 35 -0.75 -13.96 14.82
C GLU A 35 0.20 -12.88 14.31
N SER A 36 1.45 -13.23 14.00
CA SER A 36 2.44 -12.32 13.42
C SER A 36 1.99 -11.76 12.07
N VAL A 37 1.37 -12.59 11.22
CA VAL A 37 0.77 -12.18 9.94
C VAL A 37 -0.32 -11.15 10.15
N HIS A 38 -1.28 -11.41 11.04
CA HIS A 38 -2.36 -10.46 11.35
C HIS A 38 -1.83 -9.16 11.94
N ARG A 39 -0.78 -9.23 12.76
CA ARG A 39 -0.18 -8.08 13.44
C ARG A 39 0.46 -7.08 12.48
N ILE A 40 1.19 -7.58 11.48
CA ILE A 40 1.89 -6.73 10.50
C ILE A 40 0.98 -6.31 9.33
N ALA A 41 -0.10 -7.05 9.06
CA ALA A 41 -0.95 -6.81 7.91
C ALA A 41 -1.71 -5.48 7.99
N ASP A 42 -2.01 -4.95 6.82
CA ASP A 42 -2.85 -3.77 6.63
C ASP A 42 -4.31 -4.21 6.61
N LEU A 43 -4.76 -4.70 7.76
CA LEU A 43 -6.04 -5.41 7.92
C LEU A 43 -7.22 -4.59 7.39
N TYR A 44 -7.98 -5.16 6.47
CA TYR A 44 -9.18 -4.57 5.85
C TYR A 44 -8.92 -3.35 4.95
N VAL A 45 -7.66 -2.99 4.64
CA VAL A 45 -7.37 -1.96 3.63
C VAL A 45 -7.81 -2.42 2.24
N ASP A 46 -7.84 -3.72 1.98
CA ASP A 46 -8.43 -4.28 0.76
C ASP A 46 -9.93 -3.96 0.65
N ARG A 47 -10.67 -3.93 1.77
CA ARG A 47 -12.08 -3.51 1.79
C ARG A 47 -12.23 -2.02 1.50
N VAL A 48 -11.36 -1.18 2.06
CA VAL A 48 -11.29 0.26 1.73
C VAL A 48 -11.02 0.45 0.24
N GLY A 49 -10.02 -0.26 -0.30
CA GLY A 49 -9.66 -0.24 -1.72
C GLY A 49 -10.81 -0.68 -2.63
N GLN A 50 -11.55 -1.74 -2.27
CA GLN A 50 -12.71 -2.20 -3.03
C GLN A 50 -13.83 -1.15 -3.08
N LEU A 51 -14.18 -0.54 -1.94
CA LEU A 51 -15.21 0.50 -1.87
C LEU A 51 -14.85 1.73 -2.73
N ILE A 52 -13.57 2.11 -2.72
CA ILE A 52 -13.07 3.19 -3.58
C ILE A 52 -13.13 2.76 -5.06
N SER A 53 -12.65 1.56 -5.40
CA SER A 53 -12.70 1.00 -6.75
C SER A 53 -14.11 1.01 -7.33
N ASP A 54 -15.09 0.52 -6.56
CA ASP A 54 -16.51 0.49 -6.94
C ASP A 54 -17.06 1.91 -7.17
N SER A 55 -16.75 2.86 -6.27
CA SER A 55 -17.30 4.22 -6.32
C SER A 55 -16.65 5.14 -7.37
N CYS A 56 -15.42 4.83 -7.78
CA CYS A 56 -14.62 5.61 -8.72
C CYS A 56 -14.42 4.92 -10.08
N ASN A 57 -14.98 3.72 -10.25
CA ASN A 57 -14.79 2.89 -11.44
C ASN A 57 -13.29 2.66 -11.77
N ALA A 58 -12.50 2.37 -10.73
CA ALA A 58 -11.05 2.27 -10.82
C ALA A 58 -10.54 0.83 -10.79
N THR A 59 -9.44 0.57 -11.47
CA THR A 59 -8.73 -0.71 -11.40
C THR A 59 -8.13 -0.90 -10.02
N LEU A 60 -8.26 -2.10 -9.45
CA LEU A 60 -7.68 -2.48 -8.16
C LEU A 60 -6.77 -3.70 -8.32
N ILE A 61 -5.54 -3.60 -7.82
CA ILE A 61 -4.63 -4.73 -7.62
C ILE A 61 -4.39 -4.92 -6.12
N ARG A 62 -4.46 -6.16 -5.65
CA ARG A 62 -4.17 -6.50 -4.25
C ARG A 62 -3.35 -7.76 -4.11
N SER A 63 -2.40 -7.78 -3.18
CA SER A 63 -1.68 -9.01 -2.81
C SER A 63 -2.51 -9.84 -1.84
N ASN A 64 -2.56 -11.16 -2.06
CA ASN A 64 -3.13 -12.10 -1.09
C ASN A 64 -2.07 -12.63 -0.11
N MET A 65 -0.79 -12.44 -0.45
CA MET A 65 0.34 -12.91 0.33
C MET A 65 0.68 -11.92 1.45
N SER A 66 1.03 -12.46 2.62
CA SER A 66 1.53 -11.64 3.71
C SER A 66 2.87 -11.01 3.34
N ARG A 67 3.05 -9.74 3.73
CA ARG A 67 4.33 -9.04 3.61
C ARG A 67 5.48 -9.70 4.38
N LEU A 68 5.19 -10.54 5.39
CA LEU A 68 6.21 -11.37 6.04
C LEU A 68 6.83 -12.39 5.06
N TRP A 69 6.06 -12.84 4.07
CA TRP A 69 6.56 -13.80 3.07
C TRP A 69 7.37 -13.11 1.99
N CYS A 70 6.86 -12.01 1.44
CA CYS A 70 7.57 -11.13 0.53
C CYS A 70 6.91 -9.75 0.57
N ASP A 71 7.63 -8.74 1.02
CA ASP A 71 7.16 -7.36 1.05
C ASP A 71 7.42 -6.73 -0.33
N ILE A 72 6.36 -6.62 -1.13
CA ILE A 72 6.42 -6.10 -2.50
C ILE A 72 6.70 -4.60 -2.60
N GLU A 73 6.66 -3.88 -1.48
CA GLU A 73 6.95 -2.44 -1.41
C GLU A 73 8.38 -2.15 -0.93
N ARG A 74 9.24 -3.16 -0.88
CA ARG A 74 10.65 -3.04 -0.50
C ARG A 74 11.56 -3.23 -1.71
N TYR A 75 12.68 -2.53 -1.75
CA TYR A 75 13.66 -2.76 -2.81
C TYR A 75 14.29 -4.16 -2.66
N PRO A 76 14.49 -4.91 -3.75
CA PRO A 76 15.00 -6.27 -3.67
C PRO A 76 16.53 -6.32 -3.66
N ASP A 77 17.21 -5.23 -3.30
CA ASP A 77 18.66 -5.06 -3.32
C ASP A 77 19.15 -4.21 -2.12
N GLU A 78 20.45 -3.91 -2.08
CA GLU A 78 21.09 -3.22 -0.95
C GLU A 78 20.59 -1.80 -0.68
N ARG A 79 19.80 -1.21 -1.59
CA ARG A 79 19.23 0.13 -1.39
C ARG A 79 18.15 0.14 -0.31
N GLU A 80 17.55 -1.01 -0.01
CA GLU A 80 16.49 -1.12 1.00
C GLU A 80 17.04 -0.91 2.41
N GLU A 81 16.60 0.15 3.09
CA GLU A 81 17.05 0.49 4.43
C GLU A 81 16.58 -0.51 5.49
N MET A 82 15.41 -1.11 5.30
CA MET A 82 14.83 -2.07 6.24
C MET A 82 15.56 -3.41 6.26
N ASN A 83 16.49 -3.65 5.32
CA ASN A 83 17.45 -4.76 5.44
C ASN A 83 18.22 -4.69 6.77
N LYS A 84 18.49 -3.50 7.32
CA LYS A 84 19.23 -3.31 8.57
C LYS A 84 18.54 -3.89 9.80
N VAL A 85 17.22 -4.07 9.73
CA VAL A 85 16.38 -4.59 10.82
C VAL A 85 15.71 -5.91 10.45
N GLY A 86 16.13 -6.57 9.36
CA GLY A 86 15.60 -7.87 8.94
C GLY A 86 14.18 -7.78 8.36
N MET A 87 13.77 -6.62 7.83
CA MET A 87 12.43 -6.40 7.24
C MET A 87 12.54 -5.83 5.82
N GLY A 88 13.51 -6.33 5.05
CA GLY A 88 13.66 -6.02 3.62
C GLY A 88 12.62 -6.70 2.75
N VAL A 89 12.92 -6.94 1.47
CA VAL A 89 11.96 -7.58 0.54
C VAL A 89 11.51 -8.98 0.99
N ILE A 90 12.38 -9.72 1.68
CA ILE A 90 11.99 -10.92 2.43
C ILE A 90 12.30 -10.67 3.90
N TYR A 91 11.34 -10.88 4.77
CA TYR A 91 11.52 -10.62 6.19
C TYR A 91 12.25 -11.79 6.85
N ASP A 92 13.19 -11.47 7.73
CA ASP A 92 13.87 -12.39 8.62
C ASP A 92 13.22 -12.41 10.01
N VAL A 93 12.51 -11.34 10.38
CA VAL A 93 11.82 -11.17 11.67
C VAL A 93 10.37 -10.69 11.51
N ASP A 94 9.55 -10.91 12.53
CA ASP A 94 8.20 -10.34 12.61
C ASP A 94 8.16 -8.91 13.19
N ALA A 95 6.95 -8.37 13.33
CA ALA A 95 6.73 -7.02 13.85
C ALA A 95 7.31 -6.78 15.26
N ASP A 96 7.46 -7.85 16.06
CA ASP A 96 7.99 -7.81 17.41
C ASP A 96 9.48 -8.20 17.47
N MET A 97 10.14 -8.28 16.31
CA MET A 97 11.55 -8.65 16.13
C MET A 97 11.87 -10.11 16.47
N ASN A 98 10.87 -11.00 16.45
CA ASN A 98 11.11 -12.44 16.60
C ASN A 98 11.56 -13.05 15.27
N PRO A 99 12.60 -13.92 15.25
CA PRO A 99 13.03 -14.59 14.03
C PRO A 99 11.92 -15.44 13.39
N LEU A 100 11.73 -15.30 12.07
CA LEU A 100 10.79 -16.10 11.30
C LEU A 100 11.34 -17.49 10.95
N TYR A 101 12.67 -17.64 10.91
CA TYR A 101 13.36 -18.87 10.54
C TYR A 101 14.52 -19.16 11.49
N GLU A 102 14.79 -20.45 11.72
CA GLU A 102 15.98 -20.87 12.48
C GLU A 102 17.28 -20.59 11.72
N HIS A 103 17.20 -20.60 10.37
CA HIS A 103 18.31 -20.36 9.47
C HIS A 103 17.87 -19.40 8.36
N PRO A 104 18.78 -18.57 7.81
CA PRO A 104 18.46 -17.72 6.68
C PRO A 104 17.89 -18.52 5.51
N ILE A 105 16.89 -17.95 4.83
CA ILE A 105 16.33 -18.59 3.64
C ILE A 105 17.39 -18.73 2.55
N SER A 106 17.26 -19.79 1.74
CA SER A 106 18.18 -20.02 0.62
C SER A 106 18.02 -18.96 -0.47
N GLY A 107 19.08 -18.74 -1.26
CA GLY A 107 19.00 -17.88 -2.46
C GLY A 107 17.98 -18.38 -3.49
N ASN A 108 17.75 -19.70 -3.56
CA ASN A 108 16.73 -20.29 -4.43
C ASN A 108 15.32 -19.94 -3.96
N GLU A 109 15.05 -20.03 -2.66
CA GLU A 109 13.76 -19.63 -2.07
C GLU A 109 13.52 -18.14 -2.31
N ARG A 110 14.52 -17.29 -2.03
CA ARG A 110 14.43 -15.85 -2.30
C ARG A 110 14.09 -15.56 -3.77
N ARG A 111 14.78 -16.23 -4.70
CA ARG A 111 14.54 -16.08 -6.14
C ARG A 111 13.12 -16.49 -6.51
N PHE A 112 12.65 -17.61 -5.97
CA PHE A 112 11.31 -18.12 -6.19
C PHE A 112 10.23 -17.11 -5.73
N ARG A 113 10.35 -16.55 -4.52
CA ARG A 113 9.37 -15.56 -4.01
C ARG A 113 9.30 -14.32 -4.89
N LEU A 114 10.45 -13.79 -5.30
CA LEU A 114 10.52 -12.62 -6.17
C LEU A 114 9.90 -12.90 -7.55
N GLN A 115 10.20 -14.05 -8.14
CA GLN A 115 9.65 -14.44 -9.44
C GLN A 115 8.15 -14.76 -9.39
N SER A 116 7.65 -15.21 -8.24
CA SER A 116 6.26 -15.61 -8.09
C SER A 116 5.32 -14.47 -7.72
N LEU A 117 5.78 -13.48 -6.95
CA LEU A 117 4.95 -12.37 -6.46
C LEU A 117 5.52 -11.00 -6.82
N TYR A 118 6.76 -10.71 -6.44
CA TYR A 118 7.32 -9.37 -6.55
C TYR A 118 7.31 -8.84 -7.98
N TRP A 119 7.98 -9.52 -8.90
CA TRP A 119 8.08 -9.06 -10.29
C TRP A 119 6.72 -9.04 -10.99
N PRO A 120 5.87 -10.08 -10.90
CA PRO A 120 4.53 -10.04 -11.49
C PRO A 120 3.66 -8.87 -10.99
N TYR A 121 3.72 -8.54 -9.70
CA TYR A 121 2.94 -7.41 -9.16
C TYR A 121 3.44 -6.07 -9.74
N HIS A 122 4.76 -5.87 -9.75
CA HIS A 122 5.37 -4.66 -10.33
C HIS A 122 5.16 -4.54 -11.84
N ASP A 123 5.18 -5.65 -12.57
CA ASP A 123 4.87 -5.69 -14.01
C ASP A 123 3.42 -5.24 -14.25
N GLU A 124 2.49 -5.59 -13.37
CA GLU A 124 1.10 -5.15 -13.46
C GLU A 124 0.94 -3.65 -13.15
N LEU A 125 1.65 -3.12 -12.15
CA LEU A 125 1.72 -1.67 -11.91
C LEU A 125 2.20 -0.94 -13.17
N VAL A 126 3.26 -1.44 -13.81
CA VAL A 126 3.79 -0.86 -15.07
C VAL A 126 2.75 -0.92 -16.18
N ARG A 127 2.12 -2.09 -16.38
CA ARG A 127 1.12 -2.30 -17.44
C ARG A 127 -0.07 -1.35 -17.29
N GLN A 128 -0.61 -1.22 -16.08
CA GLN A 128 -1.74 -0.34 -15.80
C GLN A 128 -1.37 1.14 -15.96
N SER A 129 -0.23 1.55 -15.44
CA SER A 129 0.22 2.93 -15.59
C SER A 129 0.49 3.30 -17.03
N GLN A 130 1.10 2.42 -17.84
CA GLN A 130 1.25 2.64 -19.28
C GLN A 130 -0.10 2.71 -19.99
N TYR A 131 -1.05 1.84 -19.63
CA TYR A 131 -2.40 1.89 -20.17
C TYR A 131 -3.07 3.25 -19.91
N MET A 132 -3.03 3.73 -18.66
CA MET A 132 -3.62 5.03 -18.29
C MET A 132 -2.98 6.19 -19.07
N LEU A 133 -1.65 6.22 -19.14
CA LEU A 133 -0.91 7.25 -19.87
C LEU A 133 -1.22 7.22 -21.37
N ASN A 134 -1.28 6.05 -21.99
CA ASN A 134 -1.56 5.92 -23.42
C ASN A 134 -3.02 6.27 -23.77
N ARG A 135 -3.97 5.91 -22.90
CA ARG A 135 -5.40 6.10 -23.14
C ARG A 135 -5.90 7.51 -22.80
N TYR A 136 -5.47 8.05 -21.66
CA TYR A 136 -5.98 9.31 -21.11
C TYR A 136 -4.96 10.45 -21.15
N GLY A 137 -3.68 10.15 -21.37
CA GLY A 137 -2.59 11.12 -21.31
C GLY A 137 -2.08 11.42 -19.90
N TYR A 138 -2.74 10.88 -18.87
CA TYR A 138 -2.38 11.03 -17.46
C TYR A 138 -2.89 9.84 -16.63
N GLY A 139 -2.47 9.74 -15.37
CA GLY A 139 -2.94 8.73 -14.45
C GLY A 139 -2.63 9.05 -12.99
N LEU A 140 -3.40 8.44 -12.09
CA LEU A 140 -3.15 8.40 -10.66
C LEU A 140 -2.94 6.94 -10.23
N LEU A 141 -1.78 6.65 -9.62
CA LEU A 141 -1.56 5.46 -8.84
C LEU A 141 -1.73 5.82 -7.36
N LEU A 142 -2.75 5.26 -6.73
CA LEU A 142 -3.04 5.40 -5.32
C LEU A 142 -2.59 4.14 -4.58
N ASP A 143 -1.56 4.27 -3.76
CA ASP A 143 -0.98 3.18 -2.98
C ASP A 143 -1.58 3.19 -1.56
N LEU A 144 -2.40 2.19 -1.23
CA LEU A 144 -3.21 2.19 -0.01
C LEU A 144 -2.63 1.28 1.05
N HIS A 145 -2.45 1.86 2.24
CA HIS A 145 -1.86 1.21 3.39
C HIS A 145 -2.59 1.58 4.68
N SER A 146 -2.26 0.88 5.76
CA SER A 146 -2.65 1.28 7.10
C SER A 146 -1.60 0.93 8.14
N TYR A 147 -1.59 1.72 9.20
CA TYR A 147 -0.60 1.58 10.25
C TYR A 147 -1.21 1.64 11.64
N SER A 148 -0.49 1.07 12.60
CA SER A 148 -0.91 1.01 14.00
C SER A 148 -0.86 2.38 14.66
N LYS A 149 -1.84 2.65 15.54
CA LYS A 149 -1.88 3.89 16.33
C LYS A 149 -0.63 4.09 17.17
N THR A 150 -0.13 3.01 17.76
CA THR A 150 1.15 2.97 18.45
C THR A 150 2.24 2.43 17.52
N ALA A 151 3.43 3.01 17.60
CA ALA A 151 4.58 2.52 16.85
C ALA A 151 4.89 1.06 17.21
N LEU A 152 5.15 0.24 16.20
CA LEU A 152 5.57 -1.15 16.36
C LEU A 152 7.09 -1.23 16.61
N PRO A 153 7.58 -2.32 17.23
CA PRO A 153 9.00 -2.47 17.58
C PRO A 153 9.98 -2.28 16.42
N TYR A 154 9.61 -2.65 15.20
CA TYR A 154 10.47 -2.53 14.03
C TYR A 154 10.62 -1.13 13.44
N GLU A 155 9.70 -0.22 13.76
CA GLU A 155 9.65 1.09 13.10
C GLU A 155 10.90 1.92 13.44
N LEU A 156 11.56 2.50 12.44
CA LEU A 156 12.76 3.31 12.62
C LEU A 156 12.44 4.72 13.17
N HIS A 157 11.22 5.22 12.96
CA HIS A 157 10.80 6.58 13.25
C HIS A 157 9.69 6.65 14.30
N LYS A 158 9.96 6.08 15.49
CA LYS A 158 8.95 5.91 16.56
C LYS A 158 8.45 7.22 17.17
N GLU A 159 9.26 8.27 17.11
CA GLU A 159 8.99 9.59 17.69
C GLU A 159 8.26 10.54 16.71
N ASP A 160 8.10 10.13 15.45
CA ASP A 160 7.42 10.95 14.46
C ASP A 160 5.93 11.08 14.80
N ALA A 161 5.34 12.22 14.43
CA ALA A 161 3.90 12.39 14.51
C ALA A 161 3.18 11.28 13.74
N ARG A 162 2.07 10.79 14.31
CA ARG A 162 1.24 9.72 13.76
C ARG A 162 -0.17 10.24 13.50
N PRO A 163 -0.38 11.06 12.45
CA PRO A 163 -1.66 11.69 12.16
C PRO A 163 -2.79 10.65 11.95
N GLY A 164 -4.04 11.07 11.78
CA GLY A 164 -5.10 10.14 11.37
C GLY A 164 -4.81 9.53 9.99
N ILE A 165 -4.26 10.35 9.09
CA ILE A 165 -3.87 9.96 7.74
C ILE A 165 -2.47 10.51 7.44
N CYS A 166 -1.57 9.68 6.92
CA CYS A 166 -0.29 10.13 6.39
C CYS A 166 -0.32 9.98 4.86
N ILE A 167 0.07 11.03 4.14
CA ILE A 167 0.11 11.03 2.68
C ILE A 167 1.57 11.01 2.24
N GLY A 168 1.95 9.98 1.50
CA GLY A 168 3.28 9.83 0.92
C GLY A 168 3.33 10.30 -0.53
N HIS A 169 4.41 10.96 -0.90
CA HIS A 169 4.70 11.37 -2.28
C HIS A 169 6.21 11.46 -2.51
N ASN A 170 6.63 11.36 -3.77
CA ASN A 170 8.04 11.27 -4.15
C ASN A 170 8.74 12.64 -4.39
N GLY A 171 8.09 13.73 -3.99
CA GLY A 171 8.57 15.11 -4.21
C GLY A 171 8.48 15.59 -5.67
N ASP A 172 7.85 14.81 -6.57
CA ASP A 172 7.54 15.27 -7.91
C ASP A 172 6.31 16.18 -7.92
N ARG A 173 6.30 17.14 -8.84
CA ARG A 173 5.30 18.21 -8.88
C ARG A 173 3.85 17.68 -8.97
N TYR A 174 3.62 16.59 -9.70
CA TYR A 174 2.25 16.08 -9.88
C TYR A 174 1.78 15.29 -8.67
N GLY A 175 2.64 14.44 -8.11
CA GLY A 175 2.39 13.76 -6.83
C GLY A 175 2.14 14.73 -5.68
N GLU A 176 2.94 15.80 -5.55
CA GLU A 176 2.72 16.86 -4.55
C GLU A 176 1.38 17.58 -4.73
N HIS A 177 1.03 17.90 -5.98
CA HIS A 177 -0.24 18.55 -6.28
C HIS A 177 -1.44 17.67 -5.88
N VAL A 178 -1.39 16.39 -6.21
CA VAL A 178 -2.44 15.42 -5.83
C VAL A 178 -2.48 15.24 -4.31
N ALA A 179 -1.34 15.06 -3.65
CA ALA A 179 -1.24 14.94 -2.21
C ALA A 179 -1.90 16.12 -1.48
N GLU A 180 -1.69 17.35 -1.98
CA GLU A 180 -2.30 18.57 -1.46
C GLU A 180 -3.82 18.64 -1.67
N ILE A 181 -4.34 18.08 -2.77
CA ILE A 181 -5.79 17.94 -2.98
C ILE A 181 -6.39 17.01 -1.93
N PHE A 182 -5.79 15.83 -1.73
CA PHE A 182 -6.24 14.88 -0.71
C PHE A 182 -6.20 15.48 0.69
N ARG A 183 -5.11 16.15 1.06
CA ARG A 183 -4.98 16.83 2.35
C ARG A 183 -6.13 17.80 2.60
N LYS A 184 -6.41 18.69 1.66
CA LYS A 184 -7.51 19.68 1.80
C LYS A 184 -8.86 19.03 2.02
N VAL A 185 -9.17 17.97 1.26
CA VAL A 185 -10.46 17.25 1.35
C VAL A 185 -10.57 16.51 2.68
N LEU A 186 -9.50 15.85 3.13
CA LEU A 186 -9.45 15.12 4.40
C LEU A 186 -9.51 16.05 5.62
N GLU A 187 -8.75 17.14 5.63
CA GLU A 187 -8.76 18.13 6.72
C GLU A 187 -10.12 18.84 6.83
N SER A 188 -10.74 19.18 5.69
CA SER A 188 -12.09 19.76 5.67
C SER A 188 -13.14 18.82 6.27
N ALA A 189 -12.89 17.51 6.24
CA ALA A 189 -13.73 16.50 6.85
C ALA A 189 -13.33 16.15 8.30
N GLY A 190 -12.33 16.83 8.86
CA GLY A 190 -11.92 16.72 10.27
C GLY A 190 -10.80 15.71 10.54
N TYR A 191 -10.12 15.18 9.52
CA TYR A 191 -8.96 14.30 9.73
C TYR A 191 -7.70 15.11 9.99
N GLU A 192 -6.87 14.62 10.91
CA GLU A 192 -5.48 15.06 11.04
C GLU A 192 -4.66 14.42 9.91
N VAL A 193 -3.96 15.23 9.14
CA VAL A 193 -3.21 14.79 7.96
C VAL A 193 -1.75 15.25 8.04
N GLY A 194 -0.81 14.34 7.76
CA GLY A 194 0.61 14.66 7.60
C GLY A 194 1.16 14.24 6.24
N PHE A 195 2.28 14.84 5.82
CA PHE A 195 3.00 14.46 4.60
C PHE A 195 4.33 13.82 4.94
N ASN A 196 4.62 12.64 4.37
CA ASN A 196 5.95 12.00 4.48
C ASN A 196 6.49 12.01 5.93
N GLN A 197 5.63 11.75 6.92
CA GLN A 197 5.99 11.72 8.35
C GLN A 197 6.36 10.29 8.74
N THR A 198 5.38 9.50 9.18
CA THR A 198 5.58 8.13 9.65
C THR A 198 6.14 7.20 8.56
N PHE A 199 5.59 7.32 7.34
CA PHE A 199 6.04 6.61 6.15
C PHE A 199 6.18 7.59 4.99
N LYS A 200 7.16 7.38 4.14
CA LYS A 200 7.63 8.36 3.14
C LYS A 200 7.63 7.77 1.74
N GLY A 201 7.31 8.61 0.77
CA GLY A 201 7.26 8.23 -0.64
C GLY A 201 5.98 7.50 -1.01
N ALA A 202 5.92 7.07 -2.26
CA ALA A 202 4.87 6.23 -2.80
C ALA A 202 5.48 5.30 -3.84
N VAL A 203 4.92 4.10 -4.01
CA VAL A 203 5.39 3.17 -5.04
C VAL A 203 5.38 3.83 -6.42
N ARG A 204 6.46 3.67 -7.17
CA ARG A 204 6.57 4.16 -8.54
C ARG A 204 6.80 2.96 -9.47
N PRO A 205 5.98 2.79 -10.53
CA PRO A 205 6.17 1.69 -11.47
C PRO A 205 7.54 1.77 -12.15
N ASN A 206 8.22 0.64 -12.24
CA ASN A 206 9.58 0.56 -12.79
C ASN A 206 9.62 1.07 -14.24
N GLY A 207 10.57 1.96 -14.52
CA GLY A 207 10.79 2.50 -15.86
C GLY A 207 9.72 3.48 -16.35
N ILE A 208 8.77 3.92 -15.50
CA ILE A 208 7.80 4.96 -15.84
C ILE A 208 8.19 6.29 -15.19
N ASP A 209 8.80 7.16 -16.01
CA ASP A 209 9.19 8.54 -15.63
C ASP A 209 8.35 9.57 -16.39
N SER A 210 7.02 9.50 -16.21
CA SER A 210 6.10 10.46 -16.82
C SER A 210 5.68 11.52 -15.79
N PRO A 211 5.77 12.82 -16.11
CA PRO A 211 5.27 13.89 -15.25
C PRO A 211 3.73 13.92 -15.18
N HIS A 212 3.06 13.10 -15.98
CA HIS A 212 1.59 12.96 -16.02
C HIS A 212 1.10 11.72 -15.27
N LEU A 213 1.98 11.00 -14.56
CA LEU A 213 1.60 9.95 -13.62
C LEU A 213 1.87 10.42 -12.19
N ALA A 214 0.81 10.68 -11.43
CA ALA A 214 0.91 10.93 -10.01
C ALA A 214 0.96 9.58 -9.27
N CYS A 215 1.94 9.42 -8.38
CA CYS A 215 1.99 8.28 -7.45
C CYS A 215 1.88 8.85 -6.04
N VAL A 216 0.81 8.48 -5.32
CA VAL A 216 0.51 8.98 -3.99
C VAL A 216 0.15 7.81 -3.09
N MET A 217 0.76 7.76 -1.92
CA MET A 217 0.48 6.77 -0.89
C MET A 217 -0.49 7.37 0.14
N ILE A 218 -1.49 6.60 0.55
CA ILE A 218 -2.39 6.95 1.65
C ILE A 218 -2.22 5.89 2.74
N GLU A 219 -1.60 6.30 3.83
CA GLU A 219 -1.44 5.53 5.05
C GLU A 219 -2.55 5.90 6.03
N ILE A 220 -3.42 4.95 6.34
CA ILE A 220 -4.58 5.16 7.21
C ILE A 220 -4.27 4.62 8.60
N ARG A 221 -4.30 5.46 9.64
CA ARG A 221 -4.14 4.94 11.00
C ARG A 221 -5.33 4.02 11.31
N LYS A 222 -5.08 2.80 11.76
CA LYS A 222 -6.11 1.74 11.88
C LYS A 222 -7.36 2.16 12.67
N ASP A 223 -7.23 3.01 13.68
CA ASP A 223 -8.36 3.52 14.48
C ASP A 223 -9.30 4.48 13.72
N GLN A 224 -8.93 4.91 12.51
CA GLN A 224 -9.77 5.74 11.64
C GLN A 224 -10.85 4.94 10.91
N TYR A 225 -10.74 3.61 10.83
CA TYR A 225 -11.72 2.76 10.15
C TYR A 225 -11.98 1.42 10.86
N LEU A 226 -11.17 1.10 11.88
CA LEU A 226 -11.39 -0.05 12.75
C LEU A 226 -11.87 0.38 14.14
N ASP A 227 -12.64 -0.49 14.77
CA ASP A 227 -12.95 -0.48 16.19
C ASP A 227 -12.66 -1.87 16.77
N ASP A 228 -11.81 -1.92 17.80
CA ASP A 228 -11.32 -3.16 18.44
C ASP A 228 -10.88 -4.25 17.43
N GLY A 229 -10.13 -3.85 16.41
CA GLY A 229 -9.60 -4.75 15.37
C GLY A 229 -10.64 -5.27 14.37
N LYS A 230 -11.86 -4.74 14.38
CA LYS A 230 -12.94 -5.04 13.44
C LYS A 230 -13.26 -3.82 12.59
N LEU A 231 -13.78 -4.05 11.40
CA LEU A 231 -14.21 -2.97 10.53
C LEU A 231 -15.39 -2.22 11.16
N ASP A 232 -15.26 -0.91 11.28
CA ASP A 232 -16.36 -0.01 11.63
C ASP A 232 -16.96 0.52 10.33
N GLU A 233 -18.17 0.06 10.00
CA GLU A 233 -18.82 0.38 8.72
C GLU A 233 -19.04 1.88 8.53
N GLU A 234 -19.48 2.59 9.57
CA GLU A 234 -19.75 4.04 9.48
C GLU A 234 -18.46 4.83 9.23
N LYS A 235 -17.40 4.53 9.99
CA LYS A 235 -16.09 5.17 9.77
C LYS A 235 -15.53 4.85 8.39
N THR A 236 -15.63 3.59 7.97
CA THR A 236 -15.13 3.12 6.68
C THR A 236 -15.86 3.78 5.52
N ASP A 237 -17.19 3.84 5.56
CA ASP A 237 -18.01 4.48 4.52
C ASP A 237 -17.75 5.99 4.45
N ARG A 238 -17.62 6.65 5.61
CA ARG A 238 -17.25 8.06 5.67
C ARG A 238 -15.87 8.30 5.04
N LEU A 239 -14.86 7.53 5.45
CA LEU A 239 -13.49 7.69 4.96
C LEU A 239 -13.39 7.43 3.46
N THR A 240 -13.96 6.33 2.97
CA THR A 240 -13.94 5.97 1.55
C THR A 240 -14.67 7.02 0.70
N GLY A 241 -15.79 7.57 1.17
CA GLY A 241 -16.49 8.66 0.52
C GLY A 241 -15.64 9.93 0.36
N ILE A 242 -14.81 10.26 1.36
CA ILE A 242 -13.90 11.42 1.33
C ILE A 242 -12.69 11.15 0.42
N LEU A 243 -12.11 9.95 0.47
CA LEU A 243 -11.04 9.56 -0.45
C LEU A 243 -11.51 9.59 -1.90
N ALA A 244 -12.74 9.14 -2.18
CA ALA A 244 -13.36 9.23 -3.49
C ALA A 244 -13.58 10.70 -3.95
N GLN A 245 -13.85 11.63 -3.04
CA GLN A 245 -13.88 13.06 -3.37
C GLN A 245 -12.48 13.58 -3.75
N GLY A 246 -11.44 13.19 -3.01
CA GLY A 246 -10.04 13.50 -3.33
C GLY A 246 -9.67 13.01 -4.72
N ILE A 247 -9.94 11.73 -5.01
CA ILE A 247 -9.73 11.12 -6.34
C ILE A 247 -10.40 11.94 -7.43
N ARG A 248 -11.72 12.17 -7.33
CA ARG A 248 -12.48 12.90 -8.35
C ARG A 248 -12.00 14.34 -8.54
N ALA A 249 -11.40 14.94 -7.52
CA ALA A 249 -10.78 16.26 -7.61
C ALA A 249 -9.41 16.23 -8.30
N SER A 250 -8.71 15.09 -8.28
CA SER A 250 -7.37 14.90 -8.86
C SER A 250 -7.35 14.44 -10.32
N ILE A 251 -8.38 13.73 -10.78
CA ILE A 251 -8.47 13.16 -12.15
C ILE A 251 -9.24 14.05 -13.15
N LYS A 252 -9.07 15.36 -13.07
CA LYS A 252 -9.76 16.35 -13.94
C LYS A 252 -8.86 16.95 -15.00
#